data_AF-A0A386PQV1-F1
#
_entry.id   AF-A0A386PQV1-F1
#
_cell.length_a   1.000
_cell.length_b   1.000
_cell.length_c   1.000
_cell.angle_alpha   90.00
_cell.angle_beta   90.00
_cell.angle_gamma   90.00
#
_symmetry.space_group_name_H-M   'P 1'
#
loop_
_entity.id
_entity.type
_entity.pdbx_description
1 polymer ?
#
loop_
_entity_poly.entity_id
_entity_poly.type
_entity_poly.pdbx_seq_one_letter_code
_entity_poly.pdbx_strand_id
1 'polypeptide(L)'
;MQQTNMMSKRIQPKFLGSVVFILGLAIVNLLIIMLNDYFHSKGLMFFGNVISIGLLFPYTLLYIDQKQKFNWKKYLSFSVQTMIAVGIITYMFVMRF
;
A
#
# COMPACT_ATOMS: atom_id res chain seq x y z
N MET A 1 -9.66 -40.61 18.03
CA MET A 1 -10.17 -39.42 17.32
C MET A 1 -9.62 -38.18 18.00
N GLN A 2 -8.52 -37.62 17.48
CA GLN A 2 -7.95 -36.36 17.98
C GLN A 2 -8.57 -35.21 17.18
N GLN A 3 -9.41 -34.41 17.84
CA GLN A 3 -9.91 -33.15 17.29
C GLN A 3 -8.74 -32.16 17.22
N THR A 4 -8.26 -31.88 16.01
CA THR A 4 -7.32 -30.80 15.75
C THR A 4 -8.04 -29.47 15.91
N ASN A 5 -7.80 -28.83 17.06
CA ASN A 5 -8.08 -27.42 17.30
C ASN A 5 -7.25 -26.56 16.32
N MET A 6 -7.70 -26.42 15.08
CA MET A 6 -7.24 -25.33 14.21
C MET A 6 -8.01 -24.08 14.60
N MET A 7 -7.60 -23.53 15.75
CA MET A 7 -7.97 -22.18 16.18
C MET A 7 -7.58 -21.23 15.04
N SER A 8 -8.60 -20.75 14.31
CA SER A 8 -8.45 -19.68 13.32
C SER A 8 -7.69 -18.55 13.99
N LYS A 9 -6.42 -18.40 13.61
CA LYS A 9 -5.52 -17.39 14.15
C LYS A 9 -6.10 -16.06 13.69
N ARG A 10 -7.00 -15.48 14.50
CA ARG A 10 -7.62 -14.18 14.22
C ARG A 10 -6.47 -13.24 13.89
N ILE A 11 -6.41 -12.82 12.63
CA ILE A 11 -5.48 -11.80 12.18
C ILE A 11 -5.92 -10.54 12.91
N GLN A 12 -5.37 -10.31 14.10
CA GLN A 12 -5.65 -9.09 14.83
C GLN A 12 -5.17 -7.94 13.93
N PRO A 13 -6.03 -6.95 13.63
CA PRO A 13 -5.59 -5.80 12.86
C PRO A 13 -4.46 -5.13 13.62
N LYS A 14 -3.27 -5.10 13.00
CA LYS A 14 -2.08 -4.52 13.62
C LYS A 14 -2.21 -3.01 13.51
N PHE A 15 -2.79 -2.42 14.55
CA PHE A 15 -3.07 -0.99 14.67
C PHE A 15 -1.86 -0.13 14.27
N LEU A 16 -0.65 -0.52 14.70
CA LEU A 16 0.57 0.20 14.37
C LEU A 16 0.87 0.23 12.86
N GLY A 17 0.74 -0.90 12.15
CA GLY A 17 0.95 -0.95 10.70
C GLY A 17 -0.04 -0.09 9.94
N SER A 18 -1.31 -0.12 10.35
CA SER A 18 -2.35 0.74 9.77
C SER A 18 -2.08 2.22 10.02
N VAL A 19 -1.66 2.60 11.23
CA VAL A 19 -1.31 4.00 11.56
C VAL A 19 -0.11 4.48 10.73
N VAL A 20 0.95 3.68 10.64
CA VAL A 20 2.13 4.00 9.82
C VAL A 20 1.75 4.13 8.35
N PHE A 21 0.90 3.22 7.85
CA PHE A 21 0.43 3.27 6.46
C PHE A 21 -0.38 4.54 6.18
N ILE A 22 -1.37 4.85 7.02
CA ILE A 22 -2.25 6.01 6.83
C ILE A 22 -1.47 7.32 6.94
N LEU A 23 -0.62 7.47 7.96
CA LEU A 23 0.21 8.67 8.14
C LEU A 23 1.23 8.82 7.01
N GLY A 24 1.88 7.73 6.62
CA GLY A 24 2.82 7.75 5.50
C GLY A 24 2.14 8.14 4.20
N LEU A 25 0.95 7.58 3.93
CA LEU A 25 0.17 7.91 2.75
C LEU A 25 -0.28 9.38 2.76
N ALA A 26 -0.70 9.90 3.92
CA ALA A 26 -1.11 11.30 4.06
C ALA A 26 0.05 12.25 3.75
N ILE A 27 1.24 11.99 4.28
CA ILE A 27 2.44 12.80 4.01
C ILE A 27 2.80 12.77 2.53
N VAL A 28 2.84 11.59 1.91
CA VAL A 28 3.17 11.47 0.49
C VAL A 28 2.11 12.13 -0.39
N ASN A 29 0.83 12.03 -0.03
CA ASN A 29 -0.24 12.70 -0.76
C ASN A 29 -0.14 14.23 -0.66
N LEU A 30 0.22 14.78 0.50
CA LEU A 30 0.49 16.22 0.63
C LEU A 30 1.64 16.66 -0.30
N LEU A 31 2.71 15.86 -0.40
CA LEU A 31 3.82 16.12 -1.32
C LEU A 31 3.38 16.04 -2.78
N ILE A 32 2.53 15.07 -3.14
CA ILE A 32 2.00 14.95 -4.51
C ILE A 32 1.11 16.13 -4.85
N ILE A 33 0.27 16.60 -3.93
CA ILE A 33 -0.57 17.79 -4.14
C ILE A 33 0.32 19.02 -4.36
N MET A 34 1.32 19.23 -3.50
CA MET A 34 2.27 20.34 -3.64
C MET A 34 3.00 20.32 -4.99
N LEU A 35 3.45 19.14 -5.44
CA LEU A 35 4.07 18.97 -6.77
C LEU A 35 3.06 19.18 -7.90
N ASN A 36 1.83 18.70 -7.74
CA ASN A 36 0.79 18.88 -8.73
C ASN A 36 0.44 20.36 -8.91
N ASP A 37 0.41 21.16 -7.84
CA ASP A 37 0.17 22.60 -7.92
C ASP A 37 1.29 23.32 -8.69
N TYR A 38 2.51 22.77 -8.69
CA TYR A 38 3.61 23.29 -9.48
C TYR A 38 3.53 22.86 -10.96
N PHE A 39 3.23 21.59 -11.23
CA PHE A 39 3.27 20.99 -12.58
C PHE A 39 1.93 20.94 -13.32
N HIS A 40 0.81 21.27 -12.65
CA HIS A 40 -0.57 21.24 -13.17
C HIS A 40 -0.95 19.96 -13.93
N SER A 41 -0.47 18.79 -13.48
CA SER A 41 -0.62 17.53 -14.20
C SER A 41 -1.55 16.56 -13.49
N LYS A 42 -2.76 16.36 -14.03
CA LYS A 42 -3.71 15.34 -13.55
C LYS A 42 -3.10 13.92 -13.53
N GLY A 43 -2.16 13.63 -14.43
CA GLY A 43 -1.44 12.37 -14.45
C GLY A 43 -0.54 12.18 -13.22
N LEU A 44 0.05 13.27 -12.71
CA LEU A 44 0.91 13.23 -11.52
C LEU A 44 0.13 12.78 -10.28
N MET A 45 -1.11 13.26 -10.11
CA MET A 45 -1.98 12.79 -9.03
C MET A 45 -2.30 11.30 -9.13
N PHE A 46 -2.59 10.80 -10.33
CA PHE A 46 -2.91 9.39 -10.54
C PHE A 46 -1.69 8.49 -10.29
N PHE A 47 -0.60 8.72 -11.03
CA PHE A 47 0.61 7.90 -10.91
C PHE A 47 1.26 8.06 -9.55
N GLY A 48 1.26 9.27 -8.98
CA GLY A 48 1.74 9.53 -7.63
C GLY A 48 1.02 8.67 -6.60
N ASN A 49 -0.31 8.62 -6.62
CA ASN A 49 -1.09 7.79 -5.70
C ASN A 49 -0.81 6.29 -5.89
N VAL A 50 -0.80 5.81 -7.15
CA VAL A 50 -0.53 4.39 -7.46
C VAL A 50 0.86 3.98 -6.97
N ILE A 51 1.87 4.79 -7.23
CA ILE A 51 3.25 4.53 -6.79
C ILE A 51 3.33 4.55 -5.26
N SER A 52 2.70 5.54 -4.62
CA SER A 52 2.76 5.71 -3.17
C SER A 52 2.15 4.53 -2.43
N ILE A 53 0.92 4.13 -2.80
CA ILE A 53 0.27 2.95 -2.22
C ILE A 53 1.08 1.69 -2.55
N GLY A 54 1.54 1.57 -3.80
CA GLY A 54 2.33 0.46 -4.28
C GLY A 54 3.64 0.23 -3.53
N LEU A 55 4.25 1.28 -2.95
CA LEU A 55 5.49 1.18 -2.18
C LEU A 55 5.24 1.12 -0.67
N LEU A 56 4.32 1.93 -0.15
CA LEU A 56 4.04 2.02 1.28
C LEU A 56 3.37 0.76 1.80
N PHE A 57 2.38 0.22 1.08
CA PHE A 57 1.60 -0.92 1.56
C PHE A 57 2.44 -2.20 1.74
N PRO A 58 3.28 -2.62 0.78
CA PRO A 58 4.18 -3.76 0.97
C PRO A 58 5.18 -3.52 2.10
N TYR A 59 5.66 -2.28 2.26
CA TYR A 59 6.61 -1.95 3.30
C TYR A 59 5.99 -2.14 4.69
N THR A 60 4.80 -1.57 4.90
CA THR A 60 4.09 -1.71 6.18
C THR A 60 3.71 -3.17 6.45
N LEU A 61 3.21 -3.88 5.44
CA LEU A 61 2.79 -5.28 5.60
C LEU A 61 3.98 -6.21 5.92
N LEU A 62 5.10 -6.09 5.20
CA LEU A 62 6.23 -7.01 5.35
C LEU A 62 7.11 -6.67 6.55
N TYR A 63 7.36 -5.38 6.80
CA TYR A 63 8.41 -4.95 7.74
C TYR A 63 7.86 -4.41 9.06
N ILE A 64 6.71 -3.74 9.05
CA ILE A 64 6.08 -3.27 10.28
C ILE A 64 5.23 -4.38 10.89
N ASP A 65 4.33 -4.95 10.09
CA ASP A 65 3.40 -5.96 10.56
C ASP A 65 4.09 -7.32 10.71
N GLN A 66 4.66 -7.85 9.63
CA GLN A 66 5.25 -9.20 9.66
C GLN A 66 6.67 -9.23 10.25
N LYS A 67 7.29 -8.07 10.52
CA LYS A 67 8.66 -7.93 11.07
C LYS A 67 9.69 -8.79 10.32
N GLN A 68 9.54 -8.94 9.01
CA GLN A 68 10.48 -9.72 8.20
C GLN A 68 11.81 -8.98 8.03
N LYS A 69 12.89 -9.71 7.80
CA LYS A 69 14.15 -9.10 7.37
C LYS A 69 13.97 -8.46 5.99
N PHE A 70 14.58 -7.30 5.79
CA PHE A 70 14.49 -6.59 4.52
C PHE A 70 15.04 -7.46 3.38
N ASN A 71 14.24 -7.63 2.34
CA ASN A 71 14.60 -8.41 1.15
C ASN A 71 14.07 -7.68 -0.08
N TRP A 72 14.99 -7.11 -0.84
CA TRP A 72 14.68 -6.30 -2.02
C TRP A 72 13.87 -7.05 -3.07
N LYS A 73 14.18 -8.32 -3.35
CA LYS A 73 13.47 -9.11 -4.37
C LYS A 73 12.01 -9.31 -4.00
N LYS A 74 11.77 -9.65 -2.73
CA LYS A 74 10.41 -9.87 -2.21
C LYS A 74 9.62 -8.57 -2.15
N TYR A 75 10.25 -7.49 -1.69
CA TYR A 75 9.65 -6.16 -1.66
C TYR A 75 9.22 -5.73 -3.06
N LEU A 76 10.14 -5.77 -4.03
CA LEU A 76 9.87 -5.33 -5.40
C LEU A 76 8.74 -6.15 -6.04
N SER A 77 8.74 -7.47 -5.85
CA SER A 77 7.67 -8.34 -6.36
C SER A 77 6.29 -7.97 -5.79
N PHE A 78 6.20 -7.76 -4.47
CA PHE A 78 4.96 -7.32 -3.85
C PHE A 78 4.55 -5.90 -4.26
N SER A 79 5.51 -4.98 -4.40
CA SER A 79 5.25 -3.61 -4.85
C SER A 79 4.70 -3.57 -6.26
N VAL A 80 5.27 -4.33 -7.20
CA VAL A 80 4.74 -4.41 -8.58
C VAL A 80 3.32 -4.97 -8.58
N GLN A 81 3.06 -6.06 -7.84
CA GLN A 81 1.71 -6.63 -7.73
C GLN A 81 0.71 -5.63 -7.13
N THR A 82 1.13 -4.89 -6.10
CA THR A 82 0.30 -3.89 -5.44
C THR A 82 0.03 -2.71 -6.36
N MET A 83 1.03 -2.21 -7.11
CA MET A 83 0.84 -1.15 -8.10
C MET A 83 -0.13 -1.56 -9.20
N ILE A 84 -0.04 -2.80 -9.70
CA ILE A 84 -0.99 -3.33 -10.70
C ILE A 84 -2.39 -3.39 -10.11
N ALA A 85 -2.55 -3.95 -8.91
CA ALA A 85 -3.85 -4.06 -8.26
C ALA A 85 -4.49 -2.69 -8.01
N VAL A 86 -3.72 -1.74 -7.47
CA VAL A 86 -4.18 -0.37 -7.23
C VAL A 86 -4.48 0.33 -8.54
N GLY A 87 -3.64 0.19 -9.56
CA GLY A 87 -3.88 0.77 -10.88
C GLY A 87 -5.17 0.27 -11.51
N ILE A 88 -5.46 -1.03 -11.42
CA ILE A 88 -6.73 -1.62 -11.87
C ILE A 88 -7.91 -1.05 -11.08
N ILE A 89 -7.82 -1.00 -9.74
CA ILE A 89 -8.87 -0.45 -8.89
C ILE A 89 -9.12 1.02 -9.24
N THR A 90 -8.08 1.85 -9.30
CA THR A 90 -8.23 3.26 -9.63
C THR A 90 -8.78 3.45 -11.04
N TYR A 91 -8.36 2.65 -12.02
CA TYR A 91 -8.96 2.68 -13.36
C TYR A 91 -10.46 2.32 -13.34
N MET A 92 -10.83 1.23 -12.65
CA MET A 92 -12.21 0.74 -12.60
C MET A 92 -13.16 1.66 -11.84
N PHE A 93 -12.69 2.31 -10.77
CA PHE A 93 -13.54 3.08 -9.85
C PHE A 93 -13.42 4.60 -10.02
N VAL A 94 -12.30 5.12 -10.53
CA VAL A 94 -12.04 6.57 -10.60
C VAL A 94 -12.06 7.09 -12.04
N MET A 95 -11.53 6.34 -13.02
CA MET A 95 -11.52 6.79 -14.43
C MET A 95 -12.73 6.35 -15.25
N ARG A 96 -13.66 5.57 -14.68
CA ARG A 96 -14.86 5.09 -15.38
C ARG A 96 -16.04 6.09 -15.37
N PHE A 97 -15.82 7.30 -14.86
CA PHE A 97 -16.76 8.43 -14.87
C PHE A 97 -16.18 9.58 -15.71
#